data_AF-A0A484WRK1-F1
#
_entry.id   AF-A0A484WRK1-F1
#
_cell.length_a   1.000
_cell.length_b   1.000
_cell.length_c   1.000
_cell.angle_alpha   90.00
_cell.angle_beta   90.00
_cell.angle_gamma   90.00
#
_symmetry.space_group_name_H-M   'P 1'
#
loop_
_entity.id
_entity.type
_entity.pdbx_description
1 polymer ?
#
loop_
_entity_poly.entity_id
_entity_poly.type
_entity_poly.pdbx_seq_one_letter_code
_entity_poly.pdbx_strand_id
1 'polypeptide(L)' 'MNNSWWQELMHFFLQGMTLKQLIHMLIILIILIIVMPVSVKEWINLHNPEILPHYWMYYILLFCVSYVLNALLIPLITL' A
#
# COMPACT_ATOMS: atom_id res chain seq x y z
N MET A 1 24.58 4.58 13.12
CA MET A 1 23.29 3.96 13.44
C MET A 1 23.18 2.74 12.55
N ASN A 2 23.22 1.53 13.11
CA ASN A 2 23.16 0.29 12.33
C ASN A 2 21.80 0.24 11.60
N ASN A 3 21.78 -0.21 10.35
CA ASN A 3 20.59 -0.17 9.48
C ASN A 3 19.52 -1.21 9.89
N SER A 4 19.63 -1.78 11.08
CA SER A 4 18.83 -2.89 11.59
C SER A 4 17.34 -2.57 11.72
N TRP A 5 16.97 -1.32 11.98
CA TRP A 5 15.55 -0.92 12.11
C TRP A 5 14.73 -1.11 10.82
N TRP A 6 15.34 -0.86 9.66
CA TRP A 6 14.71 -1.07 8.35
C TRP A 6 14.53 -2.56 8.07
N GLN A 7 15.47 -3.37 8.56
CA GLN A 7 15.47 -4.81 8.38
C GLN A 7 14.38 -5.47 9.21
N GLU A 8 14.16 -5.02 10.45
CA GLU A 8 13.05 -5.45 11.32
C GLU A 8 11.68 -5.06 10.76
N LEU A 9 11.56 -3.83 10.22
CA LEU A 9 10.33 -3.38 9.54
C LEU A 9 10.01 -4.26 8.32
N MET A 10 11.02 -4.53 7.49
CA MET A 10 10.92 -5.42 6.34
C MET A 10 10.55 -6.84 6.75
N HIS A 11 11.17 -7.36 7.81
CA HIS A 11 10.85 -8.68 8.35
C HIS A 11 9.42 -8.74 8.84
N PHE A 12 8.94 -7.75 9.58
CA PHE A 12 7.56 -7.71 10.06
C PHE A 12 6.55 -7.73 8.89
N PHE A 13 6.82 -6.97 7.83
CA PHE A 13 5.99 -6.95 6.63
C PHE A 13 6.05 -8.27 5.84
N LEU A 14 7.22 -8.91 5.73
CA LEU A 14 7.42 -10.13 4.94
C LEU A 14 7.13 -11.43 5.70
N GLN A 15 7.15 -11.41 7.03
CA GLN A 15 6.97 -12.62 7.86
C GLN A 15 5.50 -13.05 7.94
N GLY A 16 4.55 -12.11 7.78
CA GLY A 16 3.12 -12.39 7.74
C GLY A 16 2.50 -12.52 6.34
N MET A 17 3.26 -12.22 5.27
CA MET A 17 2.77 -12.24 3.89
C MET A 17 3.60 -13.13 2.99
N THR A 18 2.93 -13.98 2.21
CA THR A 18 3.60 -14.76 1.17
C THR A 18 4.06 -13.86 0.02
N LEU A 19 5.17 -14.22 -0.64
CA LEU A 19 5.66 -13.51 -1.84
C LEU A 19 4.57 -13.36 -2.91
N LYS A 20 3.74 -14.41 -3.06
CA LYS A 20 2.59 -14.43 -3.98
C LYS A 20 1.56 -13.34 -3.63
N GLN A 21 1.24 -13.16 -2.34
CA GLN A 21 0.33 -12.10 -1.88
C GLN A 21 0.94 -10.72 -2.10
N LEU A 22 2.24 -10.55 -1.87
CA LEU A 22 2.93 -9.29 -2.11
C LEU A 22 2.84 -8.88 -3.59
N ILE A 23 3.12 -9.81 -4.51
CA ILE A 23 2.99 -9.58 -5.96
C ILE A 23 1.56 -9.20 -6.32
N HIS A 24 0.56 -9.90 -5.76
CA HIS A 24 -0.84 -9.62 -6.04
C HIS A 24 -1.28 -8.23 -5.52
N MET A 25 -0.84 -7.85 -4.31
CA MET A 25 -1.06 -6.51 -3.76
C MET A 25 -0.42 -5.41 -4.60
N LEU A 26 0.78 -5.64 -5.14
CA LEU A 26 1.46 -4.70 -6.03
C LEU A 26 0.67 -4.49 -7.33
N ILE A 27 0.12 -5.57 -7.91
CA ILE A 27 -0.73 -5.48 -9.10
C ILE A 27 -1.99 -4.65 -8.80
N ILE A 28 -2.69 -4.94 -7.70
CA ILE A 28 -3.88 -4.19 -7.28
C ILE A 28 -3.52 -2.72 -7.04
N LEU A 29 -2.39 -2.44 -6.40
CA LEU A 29 -1.91 -1.09 -6.15
C LEU A 29 -1.70 -0.31 -7.46
N ILE A 30 -1.05 -0.92 -8.46
CA ILE A 30 -0.84 -0.28 -9.77
C ILE A 30 -2.18 0.01 -10.45
N ILE A 31 -3.11 -0.92 -10.42
CA ILE A 31 -4.46 -0.73 -10.98
C ILE A 31 -5.17 0.44 -10.27
N LEU A 32 -5.13 0.48 -8.94
CA LEU A 32 -5.70 1.57 -8.15
C LEU A 32 -5.09 2.92 -8.51
N ILE A 33 -3.77 2.99 -8.70
CA ILE A 33 -3.08 4.23 -9.10
C ILE A 33 -3.56 4.71 -10.47
N ILE A 34 -3.76 3.81 -11.43
CA ILE A 34 -4.20 4.13 -12.79
C ILE A 34 -5.68 4.55 -12.82
N VAL A 35 -6.53 3.86 -12.05
CA VAL A 35 -7.98 4.07 -12.05
C VAL A 35 -8.39 5.29 -11.22
N MET A 36 -7.64 5.61 -10.16
CA MET A 36 -7.97 6.75 -9.31
C MET A 36 -7.84 8.08 -10.06
N PRO A 37 -8.88 8.94 -10.03
CA PRO A 37 -8.82 10.24 -10.65
C PRO A 37 -7.86 11.17 -9.90
N VAL A 38 -7.24 12.09 -10.65
CA VAL A 38 -6.27 13.06 -10.12
C VAL A 38 -6.85 13.93 -9.01
N SER A 39 -8.15 14.22 -9.05
CA SER A 39 -8.86 15.00 -8.02
C SER A 39 -8.80 14.37 -6.63
N VAL A 40 -8.84 13.04 -6.52
CA VAL A 40 -8.74 12.34 -5.23
C VAL A 40 -7.33 12.48 -4.66
N LYS A 41 -6.32 12.39 -5.53
CA LYS A 41 -4.92 12.58 -5.15
C LYS A 41 -4.67 13.98 -4.60
N GLU A 42 -5.23 15.00 -5.24
CA GLU A 42 -5.12 16.40 -4.78
C GLU A 42 -5.87 16.64 -3.48
N TRP A 43 -7.09 16.10 -3.34
CA TRP A 43 -7.88 16.21 -2.11
C TRP A 43 -7.19 15.59 -0.89
N ILE A 44 -6.56 14.42 -1.06
CA ILE A 44 -5.78 13.78 0.01
C ILE A 44 -4.53 14.61 0.33
N ASN A 45 -3.91 15.22 -0.68
CA ASN A 45 -2.72 16.04 -0.47
C ASN A 45 -3.00 17.32 0.36
N LEU A 46 -4.23 17.85 0.34
CA LEU A 46 -4.62 18.99 1.19
C LEU A 46 -4.49 18.69 2.70
N HIS A 47 -4.55 17.41 3.07
CA HIS A 47 -4.42 16.94 4.45
C HIS A 47 -3.02 16.40 4.77
N ASN A 48 -2.09 16.45 3.80
CA ASN A 48 -0.74 15.91 3.97
C ASN A 48 0.09 16.83 4.88
N PRO A 49 0.66 16.32 5.99
CA PRO A 49 1.47 17.14 6.87
C PRO A 49 2.73 17.64 6.14
N GLU A 50 3.09 18.90 6.37
CA GLU A 50 4.20 19.59 5.69
C GLU A 50 5.58 18.93 5.90
N ILE A 51 5.70 18.10 6.94
CA ILE A 51 6.92 17.35 7.29
C ILE A 51 7.12 16.15 6.35
N LEU A 52 6.06 15.64 5.74
CA LEU A 52 6.11 14.47 4.86
C LEU A 52 6.19 14.90 3.39
N PRO A 53 6.84 14.08 2.54
CA PRO A 53 6.88 14.34 1.10
C PRO A 53 5.47 14.45 0.50
N HIS A 54 5.35 15.21 -0.58
CA HIS A 54 4.08 15.39 -1.27
C HIS A 54 3.45 14.04 -1.65
N TYR A 55 2.13 13.93 -1.47
CA TYR A 55 1.33 12.74 -1.78
C TYR A 55 1.67 11.46 -1.01
N TRP A 56 2.49 11.52 0.05
CA TRP A 56 2.86 10.33 0.83
C TRP A 56 1.62 9.62 1.41
N MET A 57 0.72 10.39 2.01
CA MET A 57 -0.54 9.87 2.55
C MET A 57 -1.39 9.19 1.49
N TYR A 58 -1.43 9.72 0.26
CA TYR A 58 -2.18 9.12 -0.85
C TYR A 58 -1.67 7.72 -1.17
N TYR A 59 -0.36 7.55 -1.35
CA TYR A 59 0.22 6.25 -1.69
C TYR A 59 0.13 5.24 -0.55
N ILE A 60 0.27 5.68 0.71
CA ILE A 60 0.05 4.81 1.87
C ILE A 60 -1.39 4.34 1.91
N LEU A 61 -2.36 5.24 1.70
CA LEU A 61 -3.78 4.88 1.71
C LEU A 61 -4.11 3.88 0.61
N LEU A 62 -3.59 4.08 -0.62
CA LEU A 62 -3.76 3.11 -1.70
C LEU A 62 -3.13 1.75 -1.39
N PHE A 63 -1.97 1.74 -0.73
CA PHE A 63 -1.34 0.50 -0.29
C PHE A 63 -2.18 -0.23 0.79
N CYS A 64 -2.79 0.51 1.72
CA CYS A 64 -3.75 -0.07 2.67
C CYS A 64 -5.00 -0.62 1.98
N VAL A 65 -5.54 0.11 1.00
CA VAL A 65 -6.70 -0.36 0.22
C VAL A 65 -6.35 -1.61 -0.58
N SER A 66 -5.15 -1.68 -1.19
CA SER A 66 -4.73 -2.87 -1.92
C SER A 66 -4.56 -4.09 -1.00
N TYR A 67 -4.10 -3.89 0.23
CA TYR A 67 -4.06 -4.93 1.25
C TYR A 67 -5.46 -5.46 1.60
N VAL A 68 -6.41 -4.56 1.89
CA VAL A 68 -7.80 -4.94 2.22
C VAL A 68 -8.48 -5.65 1.05
N LEU A 69 -8.32 -5.14 -0.17
CA LEU A 69 -8.85 -5.79 -1.37
C LEU A 69 -8.23 -7.16 -1.59
N ASN A 70 -6.92 -7.31 -1.41
CA ASN A 70 -6.25 -8.60 -1.49
C ASN A 70 -6.78 -9.59 -0.44
N ALA A 71 -7.01 -9.13 0.80
CA ALA A 71 -7.59 -9.94 1.86
C ALA A 71 -9.05 -10.36 1.59
N LEU A 72 -9.82 -9.54 0.86
CA LEU A 72 -11.21 -9.84 0.49
C LEU A 72 -11.34 -10.69 -0.78
N LEU A 73 -10.49 -10.47 -1.79
CA LEU A 73 -10.55 -11.14 -3.08
C LEU A 73 -9.97 -12.56 -3.05
N ILE A 74 -8.92 -12.80 -2.24
CA ILE A 74 -8.33 -14.14 -2.10
C ILE A 74 -9.35 -15.19 -1.61
N PRO A 75 -10.08 -14.99 -0.51
CA PRO A 75 -11.06 -15.97 -0.05
C PRO A 75 -12.23 -16.15 -1.03
N LEU A 76 -12.61 -15.11 -1.78
CA LEU A 76 -13.65 -15.18 -2.82
C LEU A 76 -13.25 -16.04 -4.03
N ILE A 77 -11.96 -16.06 -4.40
CA ILE A 77 -11.46 -16.84 -5.54
C ILE A 77 -11.21 -18.32 -5.17
N THR A 78 -11.00 -18.61 -3.89
CA THR A 78 -10.71 -19.96 -3.39
C THR A 78 -11.93 -20.74 -2.89
N LEU A 79 -13.13 -20.15 -2.93
CA LEU A 79 -14.40 -20.73 -2.46
C LEU A 79 -15.29 -21.07 -3.65
#